data_AF-A0A718XD63-F1
#
_entry.id   AF-A0A718XD63-F1
#
_cell.length_a   1.000
_cell.length_b   1.000
_cell.length_c   1.000
_cell.angle_alpha   90.00
_cell.angle_beta   90.00
_cell.angle_gamma   90.00
#
_symmetry.space_group_name_H-M   'P 1'
#
loop_
_entity.id
_entity.type
_entity.pdbx_description
1 polymer ?
#
loop_
_entity_poly.entity_id
_entity_poly.type
_entity_poly.pdbx_seq_one_letter_code
_entity_poly.pdbx_strand_id
1 'polypeptide(L)'
;SKNKTGLAFCTDEEGLKIDGVIGAILVREGHSGLYSIIMNRYRLRKSKRLMAEELQVKHPEWCYMTCRRRIDSWLSLAESMLYAPMCDTFGTNSDRFYLKSEPVND
;
A
#
# COMPACT_ATOMS: atom_id res chain seq x y z
N SER A 1 -32.06 13.38 10.44
CA SER A 1 -30.59 13.23 10.60
C SER A 1 -30.05 12.25 9.58
N LYS A 2 -29.44 12.72 8.49
CA LYS A 2 -28.81 11.84 7.47
C LYS A 2 -27.51 12.46 6.96
N ASN A 3 -26.57 12.71 7.88
CA ASN A 3 -25.18 12.96 7.54
C ASN A 3 -24.46 11.60 7.48
N LYS A 4 -24.84 10.75 6.52
CA LYS A 4 -24.04 9.56 6.21
C LYS A 4 -22.98 10.01 5.22
N THR A 5 -21.80 10.38 5.73
CA THR A 5 -20.61 10.37 4.88
C THR A 5 -20.48 8.93 4.36
N GLY A 6 -20.42 8.75 3.03
CA GLY A 6 -20.31 7.42 2.39
C GLY A 6 -18.96 6.73 2.62
N LEU A 7 -18.29 7.06 3.73
CA LEU A 7 -16.93 6.68 4.07
C LEU A 7 -16.99 5.95 5.39
N ALA A 8 -16.83 4.64 5.35
CA ALA A 8 -16.44 3.89 6.53
C ALA A 8 -15.00 4.31 6.85
N PHE A 9 -14.83 5.00 7.97
CA PHE A 9 -13.52 5.25 8.54
C PHE A 9 -13.19 4.08 9.47
N CYS A 10 -11.91 3.71 9.53
CA CYS A 10 -11.44 2.85 10.60
C CYS A 10 -11.59 3.58 11.95
N THR A 11 -11.73 2.83 13.02
CA THR A 11 -11.61 3.35 14.39
C THR A 11 -10.17 3.79 14.66
N ASP A 12 -9.97 4.59 15.73
CA ASP A 12 -8.63 5.05 16.11
C ASP A 12 -7.68 3.87 16.41
N GLU A 13 -8.18 2.79 17.01
CA GLU A 13 -7.40 1.58 17.28
C GLU A 13 -6.98 0.87 16.00
N GLU A 14 -7.89 0.70 15.05
CA GLU A 14 -7.59 0.11 13.74
C GLU A 14 -6.62 0.98 12.95
N GLY A 15 -6.77 2.30 13.01
CA GLY A 15 -5.84 3.26 12.41
C GLY A 15 -4.43 3.13 12.98
N LEU A 16 -4.29 3.03 14.30
CA LEU A 16 -3.00 2.84 14.96
C LEU A 16 -2.33 1.51 14.56
N LYS A 17 -3.11 0.43 14.42
CA LYS A 17 -2.62 -0.86 13.92
C LYS A 17 -2.11 -0.75 12.47
N ILE A 18 -2.89 -0.12 11.59
CA ILE A 18 -2.52 0.10 10.18
C ILE A 18 -1.24 0.94 10.08
N ASP A 19 -1.15 2.05 10.81
CA ASP A 19 0.03 2.91 10.82
C ASP A 19 1.26 2.18 11.38
N GLY A 20 1.06 1.32 12.38
CA GLY A 20 2.11 0.44 12.93
C GLY A 20 2.68 -0.52 11.88
N VAL A 21 1.82 -1.19 11.11
CA VAL A 21 2.23 -2.10 10.02
C VAL A 21 2.95 -1.33 8.92
N ILE A 22 2.38 -0.21 8.46
CA ILE A 22 3.00 0.61 7.40
C ILE A 22 4.37 1.13 7.84
N GLY A 23 4.49 1.59 9.08
CA GLY A 23 5.76 2.05 9.65
C GLY A 23 6.79 0.92 9.78
N ALA A 24 6.36 -0.26 10.19
CA ALA A 24 7.24 -1.42 10.32
C ALA A 24 7.76 -1.92 8.96
N ILE A 25 6.90 -1.99 7.94
CA ILE A 25 7.26 -2.58 6.64
C ILE A 25 7.88 -1.54 5.70
N LEU A 26 7.26 -0.36 5.53
CA LEU A 26 7.71 0.58 4.49
C LEU A 26 8.71 1.62 5.00
N VAL A 27 8.70 1.97 6.28
CA VAL A 27 9.60 2.99 6.83
C VAL A 27 10.85 2.36 7.41
N ARG A 28 10.70 1.39 8.33
CA ARG A 28 11.84 0.76 9.01
C ARG A 28 12.74 -0.03 8.06
N GLU A 29 12.18 -0.65 7.02
CA GLU A 29 12.95 -1.36 5.99
C GLU A 29 13.53 -0.44 4.89
N GLY A 30 13.36 0.88 5.01
CA GLY A 30 13.99 1.86 4.11
C GLY A 30 13.23 2.14 2.81
N HIS A 31 11.98 1.69 2.67
CA HIS A 31 11.15 1.90 1.47
C HIS A 31 10.35 3.22 1.49
N SER A 32 11.02 4.33 1.83
CA SER A 32 10.40 5.66 1.97
C SER A 32 9.66 6.15 0.71
N GLY A 33 10.14 5.75 -0.48
CA GLY A 33 9.46 6.02 -1.76
C GLY A 33 8.10 5.32 -1.86
N LEU A 34 8.02 4.04 -1.47
CA LEU A 34 6.77 3.27 -1.48
C LEU A 34 5.79 3.78 -0.41
N TYR A 35 6.30 4.17 0.76
CA TYR A 35 5.51 4.84 1.78
C TYR A 35 4.83 6.11 1.23
N SER A 36 5.58 6.95 0.50
CA SER A 36 5.01 8.15 -0.13
C SER A 36 3.91 7.82 -1.14
N ILE A 37 4.05 6.75 -1.92
CA ILE A 37 3.03 6.30 -2.88
C ILE A 37 1.73 5.90 -2.15
N ILE A 38 1.83 5.09 -1.09
CA ILE A 38 0.67 4.68 -0.29
C ILE A 38 -0.02 5.88 0.37
N MET A 39 0.76 6.80 0.97
CA MET A 39 0.20 8.01 1.59
C MET A 39 -0.51 8.91 0.57
N ASN A 40 0.10 9.13 -0.59
CA ASN A 40 -0.52 9.92 -1.66
C ASN A 40 -1.84 9.28 -2.12
N ARG A 41 -1.87 7.96 -2.28
CA ARG A 41 -3.04 7.25 -2.79
C ARG A 41 -4.18 7.16 -1.76
N TYR A 42 -3.89 6.73 -0.53
CA TYR A 42 -4.92 6.35 0.43
C TYR A 42 -5.23 7.44 1.46
N ARG A 43 -4.22 8.19 1.90
CA ARG A 43 -4.40 9.28 2.88
C ARG A 43 -4.79 10.59 2.18
N LEU A 44 -4.03 11.00 1.16
CA LEU A 44 -4.30 12.22 0.39
C LEU A 44 -5.29 12.03 -0.77
N ARG A 45 -5.71 10.78 -1.02
CA ARG A 45 -6.71 10.42 -2.04
C ARG A 45 -6.38 10.91 -3.45
N LYS A 46 -5.09 11.02 -3.77
CA LYS A 46 -4.67 11.37 -5.13
C LYS A 46 -5.04 10.25 -6.09
N SER A 47 -5.59 10.64 -7.24
CA SER A 47 -5.80 9.68 -8.32
C SER A 47 -4.46 9.20 -8.88
N LYS A 48 -4.41 7.98 -9.43
CA LYS A 48 -3.23 7.47 -10.16
C LYS A 48 -2.80 8.42 -11.28
N ARG A 49 -3.79 9.07 -11.93
CA ARG A 49 -3.56 10.08 -12.96
C ARG A 49 -2.78 11.28 -12.41
N LEU A 50 -3.27 11.89 -11.32
CA LEU A 50 -2.62 13.04 -10.70
C LEU A 50 -1.21 12.69 -10.18
N MET A 51 -1.05 11.51 -9.57
CA MET A 51 0.28 11.06 -9.13
C MET A 51 1.26 10.89 -10.29
N ALA A 52 0.78 10.41 -11.45
CA ALA A 52 1.60 10.28 -12.66
C ALA A 52 1.92 11.65 -13.29
N GLU A 53 0.98 12.60 -13.28
CA GLU A 53 1.20 13.98 -13.72
C GLU A 53 2.28 14.66 -12.85
N GLU A 54 2.17 14.57 -11.52
CA GLU A 54 3.17 15.09 -10.59
C GLU A 54 4.55 14.44 -10.77
N LEU A 55 4.58 13.12 -11.05
CA LEU A 55 5.82 12.41 -11.33
C LEU A 55 6.45 12.88 -12.64
N GLN A 56 5.66 13.12 -13.67
CA GLN A 56 6.14 13.62 -14.97
C GLN A 56 6.70 15.04 -14.86
N VAL A 57 6.09 15.91 -14.03
CA VAL A 57 6.64 17.25 -13.78
C VAL A 57 8.04 17.17 -13.18
N LYS A 58 8.31 16.19 -12.31
CA LYS A 58 9.64 15.95 -11.73
C LYS A 58 10.62 15.28 -12.69
N HIS A 59 10.09 14.50 -13.64
CA HIS A 59 10.84 13.72 -14.62
C HIS A 59 10.37 14.06 -16.05
N PRO A 60 10.69 15.27 -16.56
CA PRO A 60 10.23 15.71 -17.87
C PRO A 60 10.80 14.87 -19.02
N GLU A 61 11.88 14.12 -18.77
CA GLU A 61 12.48 13.16 -19.71
C GLU A 61 11.63 11.90 -19.92
N TRP A 62 10.68 11.61 -19.02
CA TRP A 62 9.77 10.48 -19.15
C TRP A 62 8.46 10.89 -19.81
N CYS A 63 7.98 10.05 -20.72
CA CYS A 63 6.62 10.21 -21.21
C CYS A 63 5.61 9.88 -20.10
N TYR A 64 4.44 10.52 -20.15
CA TYR A 64 3.35 10.30 -19.19
C TYR A 64 3.02 8.82 -18.97
N MET A 65 3.03 8.02 -20.04
CA MET A 65 2.73 6.59 -19.97
C MET A 65 3.74 5.81 -19.13
N THR A 66 5.01 6.18 -19.17
CA THR A 66 6.06 5.60 -18.30
C THR A 66 5.79 5.96 -16.84
N CYS A 67 5.46 7.22 -16.54
CA CYS A 67 5.12 7.65 -15.19
C CYS A 67 3.91 6.89 -14.64
N ARG A 68 2.84 6.76 -15.43
CA ARG A 68 1.64 6.01 -15.05
C ARG A 68 1.95 4.55 -14.72
N ARG A 69 2.69 3.86 -15.59
CA ARG A 69 3.10 2.46 -15.37
C ARG A 69 3.94 2.31 -14.10
N ARG A 70 4.87 3.24 -13.84
CA ARG A 70 5.68 3.24 -12.61
C ARG A 70 4.81 3.41 -11.36
N ILE A 71 3.88 4.35 -11.35
CA ILE A 71 2.94 4.54 -10.24
C ILE A 71 2.12 3.27 -9.99
N ASP A 72 1.62 2.62 -11.05
CA ASP A 72 0.89 1.36 -10.93
C ASP A 72 1.77 0.25 -10.32
N SER A 73 2.99 0.05 -10.83
CA SER A 73 3.91 -0.97 -10.31
C SER A 73 4.34 -0.72 -8.87
N TRP A 74 4.66 0.52 -8.50
CA TRP A 74 5.05 0.86 -7.14
C TRP A 74 3.90 0.71 -6.16
N LEU A 75 2.68 1.10 -6.57
CA LEU A 75 1.50 0.91 -5.74
C LEU A 75 1.23 -0.59 -5.50
N SER A 76 1.24 -1.40 -6.56
CA SER A 76 1.04 -2.86 -6.43
C SER A 76 2.13 -3.53 -5.59
N LEU A 77 3.39 -3.11 -5.73
CA LEU A 77 4.47 -3.62 -4.89
C LEU A 77 4.23 -3.27 -3.42
N ALA A 78 3.93 -2.01 -3.11
CA ALA A 78 3.66 -1.58 -1.75
C ALA A 78 2.46 -2.32 -1.13
N GLU A 79 1.37 -2.49 -1.89
CA GLU A 79 0.20 -3.27 -1.48
C GLU A 79 0.57 -4.74 -1.19
N SER A 80 1.38 -5.38 -2.04
CA SER A 80 1.81 -6.76 -1.83
C SER A 80 2.66 -6.95 -0.58
N MET A 81 3.55 -5.99 -0.28
CA MET A 81 4.39 -6.03 0.92
C MET A 81 3.58 -5.84 2.19
N LEU A 82 2.54 -4.99 2.14
CA LEU A 82 1.68 -4.72 3.28
C LEU A 82 0.64 -5.82 3.53
N TYR A 83 0.25 -6.58 2.50
CA TYR A 83 -0.90 -7.47 2.57
C TYR A 83 -0.79 -8.52 3.69
N ALA A 84 0.27 -9.33 3.72
CA ALA A 84 0.42 -10.38 4.73
C ALA A 84 0.56 -9.83 6.16
N PRO A 85 1.44 -8.84 6.45
CA PRO A 85 1.53 -8.24 7.78
C PRO A 85 0.22 -7.57 8.26
N MET A 86 -0.55 -7.00 7.33
CA MET A 86 -1.87 -6.45 7.64
C MET A 86 -2.84 -7.58 8.01
N CYS A 87 -2.88 -8.66 7.24
CA CYS A 87 -3.67 -9.85 7.53
C CYS A 87 -3.34 -10.44 8.91
N ASP A 88 -2.06 -10.57 9.25
CA ASP A 88 -1.60 -11.02 10.57
C ASP A 88 -2.13 -10.12 11.69
N THR A 89 -2.00 -8.80 11.53
CA THR A 89 -2.39 -7.81 12.54
C THR A 89 -3.89 -7.80 12.80
N PHE A 90 -4.70 -8.08 11.78
CA PHE A 90 -6.15 -8.15 11.87
C PHE A 90 -6.69 -9.56 12.11
N GLY A 91 -5.82 -10.57 12.27
CA GLY A 91 -6.22 -11.97 12.45
C GLY A 91 -7.01 -12.54 11.27
N THR A 92 -6.79 -12.02 10.07
CA THR A 92 -7.53 -12.40 8.86
C THR A 92 -6.67 -13.30 7.97
N ASN A 93 -6.84 -14.62 8.09
CA ASN A 93 -6.34 -15.65 7.16
C ASN A 93 -4.88 -15.49 6.68
N SER A 94 -3.94 -15.17 7.56
CA SER A 94 -2.52 -15.18 7.19
C SER A 94 -2.00 -16.59 6.89
N ASP A 95 -2.59 -17.61 7.51
CA ASP A 95 -2.25 -19.03 7.32
C ASP A 95 -2.46 -19.56 5.90
N ARG A 96 -3.23 -18.86 5.05
CA ARG A 96 -3.52 -19.28 3.68
C ARG A 96 -2.29 -19.21 2.76
N PHE A 97 -1.27 -18.42 3.12
CA PHE A 97 -0.18 -18.06 2.22
C PHE A 97 1.20 -18.56 2.65
N TYR A 98 1.33 -19.23 3.80
CA TYR A 98 2.57 -19.94 4.10
C TYR A 98 2.77 -21.06 3.08
N LEU A 99 3.94 -21.06 2.42
CA LEU A 99 4.38 -22.22 1.66
C LEU A 99 4.44 -23.39 2.64
N LYS A 100 3.54 -24.36 2.48
CA LYS A 100 3.69 -25.64 3.17
C LYS A 100 5.04 -26.20 2.74
N SER A 101 5.89 -26.56 3.70
CA SER A 101 7.19 -27.18 3.44
C SER A 101 7.03 -28.32 2.43
N GLU A 102 7.98 -28.44 1.50
CA GLU A 102 7.99 -29.53 0.52
C GLU A 102 7.87 -30.88 1.24
N PRO A 103 7.07 -31.82 0.72
CA PRO A 103 6.99 -33.16 1.29
C PRO A 103 8.38 -33.79 1.26
N VAL A 104 8.83 -34.30 2.40
CA VAL A 104 10.02 -35.14 2.49
C VAL A 104 9.68 -36.42 1.72
N ASN A 105 10.38 -36.65 0.60
CA ASN A 105 10.31 -37.92 -0.11
C ASN A 105 11.23 -38.91 0.64
N ASP A 106 10.63 -39.94 1.24
CA ASP A 106 11.33 -41.14 1.74
C ASP A 106 11.82 -42.01 0.58
#